data_AF-A0A168S4Q4-F1
#
_entry.id   AF-A0A168S4Q4-F1
#
_cell.length_a   1.000
_cell.length_b   1.000
_cell.length_c   1.000
_cell.angle_alpha   90.00
_cell.angle_beta   90.00
_cell.angle_gamma   90.00
#
_symmetry.space_group_name_H-M   'P 1'
#
loop_
_entity.id
_entity.type
_entity.pdbx_description
1 polymer ?
#
loop_
_entity_poly.entity_id
_entity_poly.type
_entity_poly.pdbx_seq_one_letter_code
_entity_poly.pdbx_strand_id
1 'polypeptide(L)'
;MWCRLLPPGGRELDVVMIAPGVGLSRRHRRLIETRQMLSFQVRGEVPFWRTPLPCDFDDITLKWTARLADFISIWSEPGTEQAGNIYEHLKDRTRLRWLTVETTPSAAPDWLRFVNRWKRPGVDVVEFGPLHGEGGV
;
A
#
# COMPACT_ATOMS: atom_id res chain seq x y z
N MET A 1 11.62 -3.33 -6.17
CA MET A 1 12.03 -2.61 -7.41
C MET A 1 11.67 -1.14 -7.23
N TRP A 2 12.54 -0.21 -7.64
CA TRP A 2 12.34 1.24 -7.45
C TRP A 2 11.84 1.85 -8.74
N CYS A 3 10.76 2.62 -8.69
CA CYS A 3 10.28 3.37 -9.85
C CYS A 3 10.00 4.82 -9.40
N ARG A 4 10.62 5.78 -10.07
CA ARG A 4 10.33 7.20 -9.86
C ARG A 4 9.18 7.56 -10.79
N LEU A 5 8.04 7.96 -10.23
CA LEU A 5 6.90 8.43 -11.00
C LEU A 5 6.81 9.95 -10.85
N LEU A 6 6.65 10.66 -11.97
CA LEU A 6 6.44 12.11 -11.98
C LEU A 6 4.94 12.37 -12.18
N PRO A 7 4.15 12.57 -11.11
CA PRO A 7 2.76 12.97 -11.27
C PRO A 7 2.67 14.38 -11.89
N PRO A 8 1.52 14.73 -12.52
CA PRO A 8 1.30 16.06 -13.07
C PRO A 8 1.31 17.08 -11.91
N GLY A 9 2.28 18.00 -11.90
CA GLY A 9 2.43 19.00 -10.83
C GLY A 9 3.87 19.22 -10.33
N GLY A 10 4.86 18.48 -10.82
CA GLY A 10 6.28 18.77 -10.62
C GLY A 10 6.85 18.43 -9.24
N ARG A 11 6.07 17.77 -8.36
CA ARG A 11 6.56 17.21 -7.10
C ARG A 11 7.01 15.77 -7.31
N GLU A 12 8.24 15.47 -6.90
CA GLU A 12 8.83 14.14 -7.05
C GLU A 12 8.11 13.13 -6.13
N LEU A 13 7.52 12.10 -6.74
CA LEU A 13 6.92 10.98 -6.03
C LEU A 13 7.81 9.75 -6.19
N ASP A 14 8.33 9.26 -5.07
CA ASP A 14 9.08 8.02 -5.04
C ASP A 14 8.14 6.84 -4.76
N VAL A 15 8.12 5.84 -5.66
CA VAL A 15 7.31 4.63 -5.48
C VAL A 15 8.19 3.43 -5.14
N VAL A 16 7.88 2.83 -4.00
CA VAL A 16 8.52 1.63 -3.47
C VAL A 16 7.56 0.46 -3.65
N MET A 17 7.88 -0.43 -4.59
CA MET A 17 7.14 -1.67 -4.77
C MET A 17 7.66 -2.74 -3.81
N ILE A 18 6.77 -3.24 -2.96
CA ILE A 18 7.05 -4.32 -2.01
C ILE A 18 6.50 -5.61 -2.59
N ALA A 19 7.39 -6.58 -2.80
CA ALA A 19 7.05 -7.89 -3.34
C ALA A 19 7.08 -8.96 -2.24
N PRO A 20 6.30 -10.05 -2.37
CA PRO A 20 6.40 -11.20 -1.48
C PRO A 20 7.83 -11.74 -1.36
N GLY A 21 8.22 -12.16 -0.17
CA GLY A 21 9.53 -12.75 0.15
C GLY A 21 10.73 -11.80 0.12
N VAL A 22 10.57 -10.55 -0.34
CA VAL A 22 11.68 -9.59 -0.47
C VAL A 22 11.57 -8.48 0.58
N GLY A 23 12.55 -8.43 1.48
CA GLY A 23 12.68 -7.36 2.48
C GLY A 23 13.58 -6.21 2.03
N LEU A 24 13.36 -5.03 2.63
CA LEU A 24 14.27 -3.90 2.52
C LEU A 24 15.32 -3.96 3.64
N SER A 25 16.59 -3.80 3.26
CA SER A 25 17.68 -3.66 4.22
C SER A 25 17.49 -2.42 5.11
N ARG A 26 18.11 -2.42 6.29
CA ARG A 26 18.11 -1.26 7.21
C ARG A 26 18.61 0.03 6.54
N ARG A 27 19.60 -0.08 5.65
CA ARG A 27 20.14 1.05 4.88
C ARG A 27 19.10 1.64 3.93
N HIS A 28 18.37 0.79 3.19
CA HIS A 28 17.31 1.25 2.30
C HIS A 28 16.17 1.91 3.07
N ARG A 29 15.73 1.32 4.19
CA ARG A 29 14.68 1.91 5.03
C ARG A 29 15.05 3.33 5.51
N ARG A 30 16.27 3.53 6.00
CA ARG A 30 16.78 4.85 6.40
C ARG A 30 16.78 5.87 5.26
N LEU A 31 17.16 5.44 4.05
CA LEU A 31 17.14 6.31 2.87
C LEU A 31 15.73 6.69 2.44
N ILE A 32 14.77 5.78 2.61
CA ILE A 32 13.35 6.04 2.29
C ILE A 32 12.75 7.02 3.31
N GLU A 33 13.07 6.86 4.59
CA GLU A 33 12.57 7.76 5.65
C GLU A 33 12.89 9.25 5.42
N THR A 34 13.94 9.58 4.64
CA THR A 34 14.28 10.98 4.31
C THR A 34 13.40 11.59 3.21
N ARG A 35 12.54 10.80 2.55
CA ARG A 35 11.69 11.26 1.45
C ARG A 35 10.40 11.92 1.95
N GLN A 36 9.97 12.96 1.23
CA GLN A 36 8.79 13.75 1.57
C GLN A 36 7.47 13.14 1.07
N MET A 37 7.48 12.54 -0.13
CA MET A 37 6.33 11.87 -0.72
C MET A 37 6.71 10.45 -1.10
N LEU A 38 5.98 9.48 -0.58
CA LEU A 38 6.26 8.06 -0.78
C LEU A 38 4.99 7.27 -1.00
N SER A 39 5.04 6.41 -2.01
CA SER A 39 4.05 5.36 -2.25
C SER A 39 4.66 4.02 -1.93
N PHE A 40 3.99 3.22 -1.11
CA PHE A 40 4.27 1.80 -1.00
C PHE A 40 3.17 1.04 -1.72
N GLN A 41 3.54 0.22 -2.71
CA GLN A 41 2.57 -0.60 -3.43
C GLN A 41 2.83 -2.07 -3.13
N VAL A 42 1.79 -2.73 -2.61
CA VAL A 42 1.69 -4.18 -2.54
C VAL A 42 0.71 -4.60 -3.61
N ARG A 43 1.18 -5.26 -4.68
CA ARG A 43 0.31 -5.70 -5.79
C ARG A 43 -0.09 -7.15 -5.62
N GLY A 44 -1.40 -7.38 -5.62
CA GLY A 44 -2.01 -8.70 -5.45
C GLY A 44 -2.19 -9.49 -6.73
N GLU A 45 -2.15 -8.84 -7.89
CA GLU A 45 -2.25 -9.49 -9.19
C GLU A 45 -0.86 -9.93 -9.66
N VAL A 46 -0.48 -11.16 -9.30
CA VAL A 46 0.55 -11.90 -10.01
C VAL A 46 -0.15 -13.10 -10.67
N PRO A 47 -0.14 -13.25 -12.01
CA PRO A 47 -1.08 -14.13 -12.72
C PRO A 47 -0.93 -15.64 -12.49
N PHE A 48 -0.05 -16.12 -11.62
CA PHE A 48 0.40 -17.52 -11.73
C PHE A 48 0.08 -18.45 -10.55
N TRP A 49 -0.18 -18.01 -9.30
CA TRP A 49 -0.32 -19.00 -8.20
C TRP A 49 -1.33 -18.71 -7.07
N ARG A 50 -1.43 -17.48 -6.52
CA ARG A 50 -2.47 -17.03 -5.55
C ARG A 50 -2.30 -15.56 -5.17
N THR A 51 -3.36 -14.90 -4.69
CA THR A 51 -3.27 -13.56 -4.10
C THR A 51 -2.37 -13.57 -2.86
N PRO A 52 -1.38 -12.68 -2.75
CA PRO A 52 -0.48 -12.65 -1.61
C PRO A 52 -1.18 -12.12 -0.35
N LEU A 53 -0.89 -12.79 0.76
CA LEU A 53 -1.32 -12.42 2.11
C LEU A 53 -0.18 -11.71 2.85
N PRO A 54 -0.45 -10.98 3.95
CA PRO A 54 0.60 -10.33 4.73
C PRO A 54 1.75 -11.26 5.16
N CYS A 55 1.46 -12.54 5.42
CA CYS A 55 2.46 -13.55 5.80
C CYS A 55 3.45 -13.90 4.69
N ASP A 56 3.16 -13.55 3.44
CA ASP A 56 4.02 -13.86 2.30
C ASP A 56 5.14 -12.82 2.13
N PHE A 57 5.15 -11.76 2.93
CA PHE A 57 6.12 -10.66 2.86
C PHE A 57 7.16 -10.75 3.98
N ASP A 58 8.28 -10.06 3.80
CA ASP A 58 9.21 -9.81 4.89
C ASP A 58 8.51 -9.01 6.00
N ASP A 59 8.32 -9.67 7.15
CA ASP A 59 7.57 -9.17 8.29
C ASP A 59 8.08 -7.81 8.79
N ILE A 60 9.40 -7.63 8.82
CA ILE A 60 10.02 -6.39 9.29
C ILE A 60 9.72 -5.24 8.33
N THR A 61 9.86 -5.47 7.03
CA THR A 61 9.59 -4.47 5.99
C THR A 61 8.12 -4.10 5.93
N LEU A 62 7.22 -5.08 6.02
CA LEU A 62 5.79 -4.83 5.95
C LEU A 62 5.29 -4.04 7.18
N LYS A 63 5.74 -4.41 8.39
CA LYS A 63 5.45 -3.67 9.63
C LYS A 63 6.02 -2.26 9.60
N TRP A 64 7.27 -2.12 9.14
CA TRP A 64 7.90 -0.81 8.99
C TRP A 64 7.08 0.08 8.06
N THR A 65 6.61 -0.47 6.93
CA THR A 65 5.80 0.26 5.96
C THR A 65 4.47 0.73 6.55
N ALA A 66 3.72 -0.17 7.21
CA ALA A 66 2.44 0.17 7.85
C ALA A 66 2.61 1.24 8.94
N ARG A 67 3.73 1.20 9.68
CA ARG A 67 4.05 2.23 10.69
C ARG A 67 4.45 3.56 10.07
N LEU A 68 5.13 3.53 8.94
CA LEU A 68 5.64 4.74 8.30
C LEU A 68 4.55 5.50 7.54
N ALA A 69 3.51 4.80 7.08
CA ALA A 69 2.38 5.39 6.37
C ALA A 69 1.64 6.43 7.22
N ASP A 70 1.27 7.54 6.59
CA ASP A 70 0.35 8.56 7.08
C ASP A 70 -1.08 8.29 6.62
N PHE A 71 -1.24 7.47 5.58
CA PHE A 71 -2.50 7.03 4.99
C PHE A 71 -2.37 5.62 4.43
N ILE A 72 -3.38 4.78 4.60
CA ILE A 72 -3.40 3.42 4.09
C ILE A 72 -4.66 3.20 3.26
N SER A 73 -4.51 2.69 2.04
CA SER A 73 -5.61 2.21 1.22
C SER A 73 -5.54 0.71 1.01
N ILE A 74 -6.66 0.02 1.18
CA ILE A 74 -6.85 -1.38 0.79
C ILE A 74 -7.79 -1.39 -0.41
N TRP A 75 -7.26 -1.78 -1.56
CA TRP A 75 -7.98 -1.83 -2.83
C TRP A 75 -8.25 -3.29 -3.20
N SER A 76 -9.51 -3.66 -3.17
CA SER A 76 -10.01 -5.00 -3.48
C SER A 76 -10.94 -5.03 -4.70
N GLU A 77 -11.25 -3.86 -5.26
CA GLU A 77 -12.10 -3.73 -6.44
C GLU A 77 -11.29 -3.87 -7.75
N PRO A 78 -11.53 -4.91 -8.56
CA PRO A 78 -10.88 -5.03 -9.85
C PRO A 78 -11.43 -4.00 -10.86
N GLY A 79 -10.54 -3.40 -11.64
CA GLY A 79 -10.91 -2.58 -12.82
C GLY A 79 -11.33 -1.13 -12.55
N THR A 80 -11.34 -0.66 -11.30
CA THR A 80 -11.59 0.76 -10.98
C THR A 80 -10.34 1.64 -11.03
N GLU A 81 -10.53 2.90 -11.42
CA GLU A 81 -9.45 3.87 -11.56
C GLU A 81 -8.90 4.31 -10.18
N GLN A 82 -7.70 3.84 -9.84
CA GLN A 82 -7.03 4.13 -8.57
C GLN A 82 -6.55 5.58 -8.44
N ALA A 83 -6.09 6.17 -9.55
CA ALA A 83 -5.33 7.41 -9.53
C ALA A 83 -6.17 8.62 -9.09
N GLY A 84 -7.42 8.73 -9.54
CA GLY A 84 -8.30 9.85 -9.21
C GLY A 84 -8.69 9.89 -7.73
N ASN A 85 -9.08 8.75 -7.16
CA ASN A 85 -9.52 8.64 -5.77
C ASN A 85 -8.38 8.92 -4.78
N ILE A 86 -7.17 8.43 -5.10
CA ILE A 86 -5.97 8.70 -4.30
C ILE A 86 -5.60 10.18 -4.41
N TYR A 87 -5.63 10.78 -5.60
CA TYR A 87 -5.26 12.18 -5.79
C TYR A 87 -6.16 13.14 -4.99
N GLU A 88 -7.49 12.91 -4.98
CA GLU A 88 -8.45 13.69 -4.19
C GLU A 88 -8.08 13.72 -2.69
N HIS A 89 -7.59 12.59 -2.14
CA HIS A 89 -7.18 12.50 -0.73
C HIS A 89 -5.81 13.16 -0.44
N LEU A 90 -4.98 13.34 -1.47
CA LEU A 90 -3.61 13.82 -1.34
C LEU A 90 -3.44 15.31 -1.68
N LYS A 91 -4.40 15.92 -2.39
CA LYS A 91 -4.26 17.25 -3.03
C LYS A 91 -3.82 18.39 -2.08
N ASP A 92 -4.24 18.35 -0.82
CA ASP A 92 -3.96 19.40 0.16
C ASP A 92 -2.78 19.08 1.10
N ARG A 93 -2.05 17.98 0.88
CA ARG A 93 -1.01 17.52 1.81
C ARG A 93 0.39 17.79 1.25
N THR A 94 1.26 18.35 2.08
CA THR A 94 2.64 18.75 1.69
C THR A 94 3.69 17.67 1.95
N ARG A 95 3.42 16.73 2.86
CA ARG A 95 4.22 15.54 3.13
C ARG A 95 3.28 14.38 3.37
N LEU A 96 3.45 13.30 2.62
CA LEU A 96 2.56 12.15 2.76
C LEU A 96 3.24 10.87 2.33
N ARG A 97 3.16 9.88 3.22
CA ARG A 97 3.57 8.51 2.94
C ARG A 97 2.32 7.67 2.88
N TRP A 98 2.03 7.09 1.73
CA TRP A 98 0.86 6.27 1.55
C TRP A 98 1.24 4.81 1.34
N LEU A 99 0.49 3.90 1.94
CA LEU A 99 0.56 2.48 1.64
C LEU A 99 -0.70 2.10 0.88
N THR A 100 -0.54 1.56 -0.32
CA THR A 100 -1.61 0.97 -1.12
C THR A 100 -1.41 -0.54 -1.14
N VAL A 101 -2.43 -1.25 -0.68
CA VAL A 101 -2.53 -2.70 -0.75
C VAL A 101 -3.56 -3.04 -1.81
N GLU A 102 -3.11 -3.47 -2.98
CA GLU A 102 -3.96 -4.01 -4.02
C GLU A 102 -4.10 -5.52 -3.79
N THR A 103 -5.32 -6.00 -3.61
CA THR A 103 -5.60 -7.37 -3.19
C THR A 103 -6.95 -7.84 -3.74
N THR A 104 -7.41 -9.02 -3.33
CA THR A 104 -8.73 -9.54 -3.68
C THR A 104 -9.69 -9.42 -2.50
N PRO A 105 -11.02 -9.45 -2.73
CA PRO A 105 -12.01 -9.43 -1.65
C PRO A 105 -11.78 -10.52 -0.59
N SER A 106 -11.27 -11.69 -1.00
CA SER A 106 -11.00 -12.79 -0.07
C SER A 106 -9.77 -12.57 0.82
N ALA A 107 -8.79 -11.79 0.36
CA ALA A 107 -7.56 -11.48 1.11
C ALA A 107 -7.64 -10.14 1.86
N ALA A 108 -8.56 -9.25 1.48
CA ALA A 108 -8.73 -7.94 2.09
C ALA A 108 -8.89 -7.97 3.64
N PRO A 109 -9.63 -8.92 4.25
CA PRO A 109 -9.73 -9.00 5.71
C PRO A 109 -8.39 -9.25 6.42
N ASP A 110 -7.51 -10.07 5.85
CA ASP A 110 -6.18 -10.34 6.41
C ASP A 110 -5.30 -9.10 6.36
N TRP A 111 -5.36 -8.38 5.25
CA TRP A 111 -4.69 -7.10 5.08
C TRP A 111 -5.21 -6.06 6.07
N LEU A 112 -6.53 -5.96 6.23
CA LEU A 112 -7.16 -5.04 7.18
C LEU A 112 -6.73 -5.32 8.62
N ARG A 113 -6.74 -6.60 9.04
CA ARG A 113 -6.24 -7.01 10.36
C ARG A 113 -4.77 -6.64 10.55
N PHE A 114 -3.95 -6.90 9.54
CA PHE A 114 -2.53 -6.57 9.59
C PHE A 114 -2.29 -5.07 9.74
N VAL A 115 -2.90 -4.24 8.89
CA VAL A 115 -2.66 -2.79 8.92
C VAL A 115 -3.20 -2.17 10.20
N ASN A 116 -4.38 -2.58 10.68
CA ASN A 116 -4.94 -2.07 11.93
C ASN A 116 -4.08 -2.40 13.14
N ARG A 117 -3.41 -3.57 13.13
CA ARG A 117 -2.50 -3.96 14.20
C ARG A 117 -1.20 -3.15 14.22
N TRP A 118 -0.68 -2.78 13.05
CA TRP A 118 0.68 -2.23 12.93
C TRP A 118 0.75 -0.76 12.55
N LYS A 119 -0.34 -0.15 12.09
CA LYS A 119 -0.40 1.30 11.81
C LYS A 119 -0.17 2.12 13.07
N ARG A 120 0.26 3.37 12.90
CA ARG A 120 0.30 4.34 14.00
C ARG A 120 -1.13 4.72 14.43
N PRO A 121 -1.36 5.07 15.71
CA PRO A 121 -2.62 5.66 16.14
C PRO A 121 -2.96 6.90 15.31
N GLY A 122 -4.23 7.06 14.93
CA GLY A 122 -4.70 8.20 14.12
C GLY A 122 -4.41 8.11 12.62
N VAL A 123 -3.75 7.06 12.12
CA VAL A 123 -3.62 6.83 10.66
C VAL A 123 -4.94 6.28 10.11
N ASP A 124 -5.46 6.93 9.08
CA ASP A 124 -6.67 6.51 8.38
C ASP A 124 -6.41 5.28 7.51
N VAL A 125 -7.38 4.37 7.52
CA VAL A 125 -7.44 3.22 6.61
C VAL A 125 -8.71 3.38 5.79
N VAL A 126 -8.58 3.45 4.47
CA VAL A 126 -9.70 3.53 3.55
C VAL A 126 -9.74 2.25 2.71
N GLU A 127 -10.95 1.73 2.55
CA GLU A 127 -11.22 0.49 1.83
C GLU A 127 -11.94 0.83 0.54
N PHE A 128 -11.49 0.22 -0.55
CA PHE A 128 -12.08 0.34 -1.88
C PHE A 128 -12.45 -1.06 -2.36
N GLY A 129 -13.72 -1.27 -2.68
CA GLY A 129 -14.25 -2.59 -3.05
C GLY A 129 -14.75 -3.43 -1.86
N PRO A 130 -15.33 -4.61 -2.16
CA PRO A 130 -15.94 -5.45 -1.15
C PRO A 130 -14.88 -6.16 -0.29
N LEU A 131 -14.98 -6.01 1.03
CA LEU A 131 -14.11 -6.71 1.99
C LEU A 131 -14.44 -8.19 2.15
N HIS A 132 -15.62 -8.62 1.72
CA HIS A 132 -16.07 -10.00 1.76
C HIS A 132 -16.49 -10.32 0.34
N GLY A 133 -16.05 -11.46 -0.20
CA GLY A 133 -16.64 -11.94 -1.44
C GLY A 133 -18.13 -12.07 -1.19
N GLU A 134 -18.94 -11.18 -1.77
CA GLU A 134 -20.37 -11.44 -1.84
C GLU A 134 -20.48 -12.77 -2.57
N GLY A 135 -20.95 -13.78 -1.84
CA GLY A 135 -21.18 -15.11 -2.38
C GLY A 135 -22.06 -14.94 -3.61
N GLY A 136 -21.49 -15.25 -4.77
CA GLY A 136 -22.27 -15.37 -5.99
C GLY A 136 -23.40 -16.34 -5.74
N VAL A 137 -24.62 -15.85 -5.87
CA VAL A 137 -25.77 -16.65 -6.28
C VAL A 137 -25.78 -16.63 -7.81
#